data_AF-A0A445AJA9-F1
#
_entry.id   AF-A0A445AJA9-F1
#
_cell.length_a   1.000
_cell.length_b   1.000
_cell.length_c   1.000
_cell.angle_alpha   90.00
_cell.angle_beta   90.00
_cell.angle_gamma   90.00
#
_symmetry.space_group_name_H-M   'P 1'
#
loop_
_entity.id
_entity.type
_entity.pdbx_description
1 polymer ?
#
loop_
_entity_poly.entity_id
_entity_poly.type
_entity_poly.pdbx_seq_one_letter_code
_entity_poly.pdbx_strand_id
1 'polypeptide(L)'
;MLYSSNEELRNSSSDFWSAVLSSRKEVDQLPVEIGWFPEYSDLRTALDTYGFLFEFSSSGEPKNLDSDTGEPPQNIRAWLKFVTACCLIRSKRPVFSVVEAEELVEIIICLFLDRQFQGLLVLLNDCMQAIVNYFTDQEWHSSCGNVAKFVASRVSKDLNCIQSVECIPVASSRCKQLKSAVAYQNLLSCFNGFLCQANSGEDILRLLRAINFKDKSCDFFKMYIHLVLTENWVLSNSLIEDNPVIYEMFCLLLRQCSSLISATDLRSYASKGRISYALLHLQVVGFCLKWPYLKGERLED
;
A
#
# COMPACT_ATOMS: atom_id res chain seq x y z
N MET A 1 1.98 -27.19 18.56
CA MET A 1 0.55 -26.81 18.43
C MET A 1 0.30 -25.87 17.26
N LEU A 2 1.00 -24.73 17.16
CA LEU A 2 0.86 -23.81 16.01
C LEU A 2 1.14 -24.47 14.64
N TYR A 3 2.06 -25.44 14.61
CA TYR A 3 2.40 -26.24 13.43
C TYR A 3 1.68 -27.61 13.36
N SER A 4 0.57 -27.78 14.11
CA SER A 4 -0.19 -29.03 14.07
C SER A 4 -0.93 -29.18 12.74
N SER A 5 -1.03 -30.42 12.25
CA SER A 5 -1.93 -30.78 11.14
C SER A 5 -3.40 -30.74 11.55
N ASN A 6 -3.69 -30.73 12.86
CA ASN A 6 -5.05 -30.58 13.39
C ASN A 6 -5.44 -29.10 13.48
N GLU A 7 -6.56 -28.80 12.84
CA GLU A 7 -7.10 -27.46 12.64
C GLU A 7 -7.48 -26.74 13.94
N GLU A 8 -8.27 -27.39 14.79
CA GLU A 8 -8.73 -26.85 16.06
C GLU A 8 -7.55 -26.55 16.98
N LEU A 9 -6.53 -27.41 16.98
CA LEU A 9 -5.31 -27.21 17.75
C LEU A 9 -4.49 -26.01 17.26
N ARG A 10 -4.41 -25.81 15.94
CA ARG A 10 -3.71 -24.65 15.36
C ARG A 10 -4.45 -23.34 15.65
N ASN A 11 -5.78 -23.31 15.45
CA ASN A 11 -6.60 -22.13 15.72
C ASN A 11 -6.59 -21.78 17.22
N SER A 12 -6.80 -22.77 18.09
CA SER A 12 -6.72 -22.59 19.54
C SER A 12 -5.34 -22.10 19.98
N SER A 13 -4.27 -22.58 19.35
CA SER A 13 -2.92 -22.10 19.62
C SER A 13 -2.73 -20.64 19.19
N SER A 14 -3.24 -20.26 18.03
CA SER A 14 -3.17 -18.87 17.54
C SER A 14 -3.96 -17.93 18.44
N ASP A 15 -5.17 -18.32 18.84
CA ASP A 15 -6.03 -17.54 19.73
C ASP A 15 -5.45 -17.46 21.15
N PHE A 16 -4.85 -18.54 21.65
CA PHE A 16 -4.09 -18.54 22.91
C PHE A 16 -2.95 -17.53 22.87
N TRP A 17 -2.12 -17.57 21.83
CA TRP A 17 -1.01 -16.60 21.70
C TRP A 17 -1.53 -15.18 21.53
N SER A 18 -2.59 -14.97 20.76
CA SER A 18 -3.23 -13.67 20.64
C SER A 18 -3.71 -13.16 22.00
N ALA A 19 -4.33 -14.00 22.83
CA ALA A 19 -4.80 -13.64 24.16
C ALA A 19 -3.64 -13.35 25.14
N VAL A 20 -2.60 -14.20 25.16
CA VAL A 20 -1.41 -14.02 26.00
C VAL A 20 -0.69 -12.72 25.65
N LEU A 21 -0.56 -12.41 24.36
CA LEU A 21 0.13 -11.21 23.89
C LEU A 21 -0.75 -9.95 24.01
N SER A 22 -2.07 -10.09 23.93
CA SER A 22 -3.05 -8.98 24.02
C SER A 22 -3.51 -8.67 25.46
N SER A 23 -3.05 -9.40 26.48
CA SER A 23 -3.38 -9.11 27.89
C SER A 23 -2.72 -7.78 28.32
N ARG A 24 -3.45 -6.70 28.02
CA ARG A 24 -2.97 -5.32 28.11
C ARG A 24 -3.46 -4.56 29.34
N LYS A 25 -4.21 -5.18 30.27
CA LYS A 25 -5.09 -4.39 31.17
C LYS A 25 -4.96 -4.58 32.68
N GLU A 26 -4.24 -5.57 33.20
CA GLU A 26 -4.09 -5.69 34.65
C GLU A 26 -2.68 -5.29 35.05
N VAL A 27 -2.60 -4.17 35.77
CA VAL A 27 -1.38 -3.48 36.21
C VAL A 27 -0.53 -4.32 37.17
N ASP A 28 -1.04 -5.48 37.63
CA ASP A 28 -0.42 -6.29 38.68
C ASP A 28 -0.18 -7.77 38.31
N GLN A 29 -0.36 -8.20 37.05
CA GLN A 29 0.00 -9.58 36.65
C GLN A 29 1.46 -9.67 36.23
N LEU A 30 2.21 -10.59 36.85
CA LEU A 30 3.56 -10.97 36.41
C LEU A 30 3.51 -11.31 34.91
N PRO A 31 4.35 -10.68 34.07
CA PRO A 31 4.39 -11.01 32.66
C PRO A 31 4.73 -12.49 32.54
N VAL A 32 3.88 -13.25 31.85
CA VAL A 32 4.19 -14.64 31.48
C VAL A 32 5.56 -14.63 30.79
N GLU A 33 6.55 -15.27 31.41
CA GLU A 33 7.90 -15.34 30.87
C GLU A 33 7.91 -16.36 29.72
N ILE A 34 7.91 -15.86 28.49
CA ILE A 34 7.91 -16.69 27.29
C ILE A 34 9.35 -17.15 27.03
N GLY A 35 9.67 -18.37 27.46
CA GLY A 35 11.01 -18.96 27.35
C GLY A 35 11.50 -19.23 25.93
N TRP A 36 10.59 -19.27 24.94
CA TRP A 36 10.95 -19.40 23.52
C TRP A 36 9.97 -18.64 22.63
N PHE A 37 10.50 -17.88 21.67
CA PHE A 37 9.73 -17.07 20.72
C PHE A 37 10.31 -17.30 19.32
N PRO A 38 9.48 -17.51 18.28
CA PRO A 38 9.99 -17.74 16.92
C PRO A 38 10.68 -16.48 16.39
N GLU A 39 11.78 -16.71 15.67
CA GLU A 39 12.54 -15.65 15.02
C GLU A 39 11.92 -15.27 13.67
N TYR A 40 12.34 -14.14 13.10
CA TYR A 40 11.90 -13.74 11.76
C TYR A 40 12.21 -14.80 10.69
N SER A 41 13.37 -15.47 10.81
CA SER A 41 13.79 -16.58 9.95
C SER A 41 12.78 -17.74 9.96
N ASP A 42 12.19 -18.06 11.11
CA ASP A 42 11.13 -19.07 11.23
C ASP A 42 9.87 -18.65 10.48
N LEU A 43 9.49 -17.36 10.60
CA LEU A 43 8.32 -16.81 9.91
C LEU A 43 8.49 -16.78 8.40
N ARG A 44 9.70 -16.48 7.92
CA ARG A 44 10.04 -16.49 6.50
C ARG A 44 10.02 -17.91 5.94
N THR A 45 10.62 -18.86 6.66
CA THR A 45 10.59 -20.29 6.30
C THR A 45 9.16 -20.84 6.21
N ALA A 46 8.26 -20.37 7.08
CA ALA A 46 6.85 -20.74 7.04
C ALA A 46 6.14 -20.25 5.76
N LEU A 47 6.48 -19.04 5.28
CA LEU A 47 5.99 -18.53 4.00
C LEU A 47 6.58 -19.29 2.81
N ASP A 48 7.88 -19.60 2.85
CA ASP A 48 8.55 -20.37 1.80
C ASP A 48 7.95 -21.78 1.68
N THR A 49 7.69 -22.44 2.81
CA THR A 49 7.04 -23.77 2.87
C THR A 49 5.62 -23.74 2.31
N TYR A 50 4.92 -22.61 2.48
CA TYR A 50 3.61 -22.39 1.88
C TYR A 50 3.67 -22.22 0.35
N GLY A 51 4.85 -21.92 -0.20
CA GLY A 51 5.04 -21.63 -1.62
C GLY A 51 4.90 -20.14 -1.95
N PHE A 52 4.95 -19.26 -0.94
CA PHE A 52 5.06 -17.83 -1.18
C PHE A 52 6.46 -17.50 -1.67
N LEU A 53 6.59 -17.21 -2.97
CA LEU A 53 7.86 -16.86 -3.59
C LEU A 53 8.11 -15.36 -3.41
N PHE A 54 8.91 -15.00 -2.40
CA PHE A 54 9.29 -13.60 -2.16
C PHE A 54 10.36 -13.08 -3.15
N GLU A 55 11.04 -13.97 -3.86
CA GLU A 55 11.99 -13.62 -4.94
C GLU A 55 11.27 -13.44 -6.28
N PHE A 56 10.96 -12.19 -6.63
CA PHE A 56 10.47 -11.85 -7.97
C PHE A 56 11.61 -11.90 -9.00
N SER A 57 12.05 -13.11 -9.35
CA SER A 57 12.60 -13.46 -10.67
C SER A 57 12.79 -14.98 -10.78
N SER A 58 11.77 -15.72 -11.24
CA SER A 58 12.02 -16.79 -12.21
C SER A 58 10.72 -17.22 -12.87
N SER A 59 10.81 -17.45 -14.18
CA SER A 59 9.82 -18.14 -14.98
C SER A 59 9.64 -19.57 -14.47
N GLY A 60 8.70 -19.79 -13.56
CA GLY A 60 8.24 -21.12 -13.18
C GLY A 60 6.90 -21.39 -13.83
N GLU A 61 6.81 -22.43 -14.67
CA GLU A 61 5.54 -22.90 -15.22
C GLU A 61 4.51 -23.19 -14.11
N PRO A 62 3.22 -22.90 -14.35
CA PRO A 62 2.18 -23.12 -13.36
C PRO A 62 2.00 -24.63 -13.15
N LYS A 63 2.31 -25.12 -11.95
CA LYS A 63 1.86 -26.45 -11.54
C LYS A 63 0.37 -26.38 -11.26
N ASN A 64 -0.41 -27.04 -12.13
CA ASN A 64 -1.83 -27.31 -11.93
C ASN A 64 -2.04 -27.93 -10.55
N LEU A 65 -2.74 -27.20 -9.69
CA LEU A 65 -3.43 -27.74 -8.53
C LEU A 65 -4.93 -27.53 -8.78
N ASP A 66 -5.53 -28.53 -9.42
CA ASP A 66 -6.96 -28.78 -9.29
C ASP A 66 -7.24 -29.05 -7.81
N SER A 67 -8.04 -28.22 -7.14
CA SER A 67 -9.10 -28.70 -6.26
C SER A 67 -9.98 -27.56 -5.74
N ASP A 68 -11.27 -27.79 -5.94
CA ASP A 68 -12.45 -27.30 -5.24
C ASP A 68 -12.37 -26.11 -4.28
N THR A 69 -13.33 -25.19 -4.51
CA THR A 69 -13.89 -24.20 -3.59
C THR A 69 -13.58 -24.45 -2.10
N GLY A 70 -12.75 -23.61 -1.48
CA GLY A 70 -12.44 -23.75 -0.06
C GLY A 70 -11.70 -22.54 0.48
N GLU A 71 -11.98 -22.18 1.73
CA GLU A 71 -11.46 -21.01 2.44
C GLU A 71 -9.93 -20.83 2.34
N PRO A 72 -9.42 -19.58 2.52
CA PRO A 72 -7.99 -19.32 2.48
C PRO A 72 -7.22 -20.23 3.46
N PRO A 73 -6.03 -20.74 3.10
CA PRO A 73 -5.32 -21.72 3.92
C PRO A 73 -5.08 -21.23 5.34
N GLN A 74 -5.49 -22.02 6.32
CA GLN A 74 -5.49 -21.56 7.71
C GLN A 74 -4.10 -21.28 8.29
N ASN A 75 -3.05 -21.82 7.69
CA ASN A 75 -1.67 -21.54 8.06
C ASN A 75 -1.32 -20.07 7.81
N ILE A 76 -1.75 -19.47 6.69
CA ILE A 76 -1.50 -18.05 6.41
C ILE A 76 -2.33 -17.16 7.34
N ARG A 77 -3.55 -17.59 7.70
CA ARG A 77 -4.38 -16.90 8.71
C ARG A 77 -3.70 -16.87 10.07
N ALA A 78 -3.18 -18.00 10.53
CA ALA A 78 -2.44 -18.09 11.78
C ALA A 78 -1.14 -17.26 11.74
N TRP A 79 -0.42 -17.29 10.61
CA TRP A 79 0.77 -16.47 10.38
C TRP A 79 0.46 -14.97 10.48
N LEU A 80 -0.59 -14.49 9.82
CA LEU A 80 -1.02 -13.09 9.88
C LEU A 80 -1.40 -12.67 11.30
N LYS A 81 -2.18 -13.49 12.02
CA LYS A 81 -2.53 -13.25 13.42
C LYS A 81 -1.29 -13.17 14.31
N PHE A 82 -0.32 -14.06 14.09
CA PHE A 82 0.92 -14.09 14.86
C PHE A 82 1.78 -12.85 14.62
N VAL A 83 2.03 -12.49 13.35
CA VAL A 83 2.77 -11.27 12.98
C VAL A 83 2.11 -10.03 13.57
N THR A 84 0.78 -9.94 13.47
CA THR A 84 -0.01 -8.86 14.06
C THR A 84 0.26 -8.75 15.57
N ALA A 85 0.19 -9.87 16.30
CA ALA A 85 0.44 -9.90 17.74
C ALA A 85 1.89 -9.48 18.09
N CYS A 86 2.89 -9.95 17.33
CA CYS A 86 4.29 -9.54 17.49
C CYS A 86 4.47 -8.02 17.32
N CYS A 87 3.79 -7.42 16.35
CA CYS A 87 3.86 -5.98 16.15
C CYS A 87 3.24 -5.19 17.33
N LEU A 88 2.14 -5.69 17.89
CA LEU A 88 1.42 -5.02 18.99
C LEU A 88 2.17 -5.03 20.33
N ILE A 89 3.13 -5.95 20.52
CA ILE A 89 3.90 -6.09 21.76
C ILE A 89 5.27 -5.41 21.73
N ARG A 90 5.61 -4.65 20.67
CA ARG A 90 6.95 -4.03 20.52
C ARG A 90 7.43 -3.30 21.76
N SER A 91 6.54 -2.57 22.44
CA SER A 91 6.87 -1.81 23.66
C SER A 91 7.37 -2.67 24.82
N LYS A 92 7.03 -3.96 24.83
CA LYS A 92 7.51 -4.96 25.79
C LYS A 92 8.72 -5.72 25.24
N ARG A 93 8.65 -6.13 23.96
CA ARG A 93 9.68 -6.90 23.28
C ARG A 93 9.70 -6.54 21.80
N PRO A 94 10.77 -5.88 21.28
CA PRO A 94 10.92 -5.66 19.85
C PRO A 94 11.29 -6.99 19.19
N VAL A 95 10.29 -7.70 18.65
CA VAL A 95 10.47 -9.01 18.00
C VAL A 95 11.25 -8.89 16.69
N PHE A 96 10.99 -7.83 15.92
CA PHE A 96 11.59 -7.59 14.62
C PHE A 96 12.57 -6.42 14.67
N SER A 97 13.68 -6.54 13.97
CA SER A 97 14.48 -5.38 13.58
C SER A 97 13.69 -4.48 12.62
N VAL A 98 14.21 -3.28 12.36
CA VAL A 98 13.58 -2.32 11.43
C VAL A 98 13.51 -2.91 10.03
N VAL A 99 14.59 -3.52 9.54
CA VAL A 99 14.66 -4.11 8.20
C VAL A 99 13.69 -5.28 8.05
N GLU A 100 13.58 -6.15 9.05
CA GLU A 100 12.62 -7.26 9.03
C GLU A 100 11.18 -6.74 9.03
N ALA A 101 10.89 -5.66 9.77
CA ALA A 101 9.58 -5.03 9.72
C ALA A 101 9.28 -4.39 8.36
N GLU A 102 10.27 -3.79 7.69
CA GLU A 102 10.15 -3.28 6.31
C GLU A 102 9.80 -4.43 5.35
N GLU A 103 10.52 -5.55 5.42
CA GLU A 103 10.25 -6.74 4.62
C GLU A 103 8.85 -7.29 4.86
N LEU A 104 8.37 -7.29 6.11
CA LEU A 104 7.00 -7.70 6.43
C LEU A 104 5.96 -6.80 5.77
N VAL A 105 6.16 -5.48 5.70
CA VAL A 105 5.24 -4.59 4.97
C VAL A 105 5.19 -4.96 3.49
N GLU A 106 6.35 -5.23 2.88
CA GLU A 106 6.44 -5.66 1.48
C GLU A 106 5.68 -6.97 1.24
N ILE A 107 5.87 -7.96 2.13
CA ILE A 107 5.16 -9.25 2.08
C ILE A 107 3.65 -9.02 2.12
N ILE A 108 3.13 -8.22 3.06
CA ILE A 108 1.69 -7.97 3.16
C ILE A 108 1.16 -7.27 1.89
N ILE A 109 1.89 -6.30 1.32
CA ILE A 109 1.50 -5.68 0.04
C ILE A 109 1.44 -6.72 -1.07
N CYS A 110 2.41 -7.63 -1.16
CA CYS A 110 2.40 -8.70 -2.16
C CYS A 110 1.22 -9.66 -1.95
N LEU A 111 0.88 -10.01 -0.71
CA LEU A 111 -0.29 -10.83 -0.39
C LEU A 111 -1.60 -10.16 -0.80
N PHE A 112 -1.70 -8.82 -0.71
CA PHE A 112 -2.88 -8.10 -1.23
C PHE A 112 -3.03 -8.19 -2.75
N LEU A 113 -1.92 -8.29 -3.49
CA LEU A 113 -1.92 -8.40 -4.95
C LEU A 113 -2.34 -9.79 -5.44
N ASP A 114 -2.14 -10.82 -4.61
CA ASP A 114 -2.55 -12.18 -4.93
C ASP A 114 -4.04 -12.39 -4.63
N ARG A 115 -4.80 -12.68 -5.70
CA ARG A 115 -6.25 -12.88 -5.64
C ARG A 115 -6.67 -14.04 -4.74
N GLN A 116 -5.78 -15.00 -4.47
CA GLN A 116 -6.08 -16.12 -3.57
C GLN A 116 -6.33 -15.67 -2.14
N PHE A 117 -5.83 -14.49 -1.73
CA PHE A 117 -5.99 -13.98 -0.36
C PHE A 117 -7.11 -12.95 -0.21
N GLN A 118 -7.99 -12.76 -1.20
CA GLN A 118 -9.11 -11.82 -1.07
C GLN A 118 -10.01 -12.12 0.13
N GLY A 119 -10.19 -13.40 0.48
CA GLY A 119 -10.94 -13.82 1.68
C GLY A 119 -10.28 -13.46 3.03
N LEU A 120 -9.05 -12.95 3.01
CA LEU A 120 -8.29 -12.54 4.20
C LEU A 120 -8.14 -11.03 4.34
N LEU A 121 -8.87 -10.23 3.55
CA LEU A 121 -8.71 -8.78 3.49
C LEU A 121 -8.74 -8.09 4.87
N VAL A 122 -9.65 -8.51 5.75
CA VAL A 122 -9.76 -7.96 7.12
C VAL A 122 -8.48 -8.23 7.91
N LEU A 123 -7.98 -9.47 7.89
CA LEU A 123 -6.76 -9.87 8.59
C LEU A 123 -5.51 -9.19 8.00
N LEU A 124 -5.46 -9.03 6.68
CA LEU A 124 -4.37 -8.33 6.00
C LEU A 124 -4.37 -6.83 6.38
N ASN A 125 -5.54 -6.20 6.47
CA ASN A 125 -5.66 -4.81 6.92
C ASN A 125 -5.23 -4.63 8.38
N ASP A 126 -5.69 -5.51 9.27
CA ASP A 126 -5.29 -5.48 10.69
C ASP A 126 -3.77 -5.67 10.84
N CYS A 127 -3.21 -6.62 10.09
CA CYS A 127 -1.77 -6.89 10.07
C CYS A 127 -0.97 -5.70 9.51
N MET A 128 -1.38 -5.15 8.36
CA MET A 128 -0.77 -3.96 7.77
C MET A 128 -0.76 -2.79 8.74
N GLN A 129 -1.90 -2.53 9.40
CA GLN A 129 -2.03 -1.45 10.36
C GLN A 129 -1.14 -1.66 11.59
N ALA A 130 -1.00 -2.90 12.07
CA ALA A 130 -0.12 -3.25 13.19
C ALA A 130 1.36 -3.09 12.81
N ILE A 131 1.79 -3.55 11.63
CA ILE A 131 3.18 -3.45 11.16
C ILE A 131 3.56 -1.98 10.92
N VAL A 132 2.71 -1.18 10.28
CA VAL A 132 2.99 0.26 10.07
C VAL A 132 3.11 1.01 11.41
N ASN A 133 2.33 0.60 12.42
CA ASN A 133 2.42 1.14 13.78
C ASN A 133 3.57 0.55 14.61
N TYR A 134 4.26 -0.48 14.11
CA TYR A 134 5.43 -1.07 14.76
C TYR A 134 6.59 -0.06 14.83
N PHE A 135 6.85 0.68 13.75
CA PHE A 135 7.97 1.61 13.70
C PHE A 135 7.83 2.72 14.76
N THR A 136 8.95 3.18 15.31
CA THR A 136 8.97 4.47 16.02
C THR A 136 8.82 5.62 15.01
N ASP A 137 8.51 6.83 15.46
CA ASP A 137 8.39 7.99 14.56
C ASP A 137 9.70 8.30 13.82
N GLN A 138 10.84 8.06 14.48
CA GLN A 138 12.17 8.23 13.88
C GLN A 138 12.46 7.19 12.80
N GLU A 139 12.18 5.91 13.08
CA GLU A 139 12.40 4.82 12.13
C GLU A 139 11.47 4.97 10.92
N TRP A 140 10.19 5.32 11.16
CA TRP A 140 9.17 5.41 10.13
C TRP A 140 9.53 6.38 9.00
N HIS A 141 10.17 7.51 9.32
CA HIS A 141 10.54 8.52 8.32
C HIS A 141 11.44 7.96 7.21
N SER A 142 12.40 7.10 7.57
CA SER A 142 13.27 6.43 6.59
C SER A 142 12.63 5.16 6.03
N SER A 143 11.99 4.35 6.88
CA SER A 143 11.42 3.06 6.49
C SER A 143 10.29 3.19 5.47
N CYS A 144 9.43 4.21 5.60
CA CYS A 144 8.36 4.48 4.64
C CYS A 144 8.89 4.66 3.21
N GLY A 145 9.99 5.40 3.07
CA GLY A 145 10.65 5.62 1.77
C GLY A 145 11.34 4.37 1.23
N ASN A 146 11.98 3.57 2.10
CA ASN A 146 12.63 2.31 1.71
C ASN A 146 11.62 1.29 1.21
N VAL A 147 10.59 1.01 2.00
CA VAL A 147 9.49 0.10 1.62
C VAL A 147 8.88 0.53 0.29
N ALA A 148 8.58 1.81 0.11
CA ALA A 148 8.01 2.30 -1.14
C ALA A 148 8.91 2.03 -2.36
N LYS A 149 10.23 2.20 -2.22
CA LYS A 149 11.20 1.90 -3.30
C LYS A 149 11.23 0.41 -3.63
N PHE A 150 11.24 -0.45 -2.61
CA PHE A 150 11.25 -1.90 -2.80
C PHE A 150 9.95 -2.43 -3.39
N VAL A 151 8.79 -1.91 -2.96
CA VAL A 151 7.50 -2.25 -3.59
C VAL A 151 7.52 -1.86 -5.06
N ALA A 152 7.96 -0.64 -5.39
CA ALA A 152 7.98 -0.15 -6.75
C ALA A 152 9.00 -0.82 -7.68
N SER A 153 10.03 -1.47 -7.14
CA SER A 153 10.97 -2.26 -7.94
C SER A 153 10.46 -3.67 -8.24
N ARG A 154 9.50 -4.18 -7.46
CA ARG A 154 8.93 -5.53 -7.61
C ARG A 154 7.61 -5.56 -8.35
N VAL A 155 6.80 -4.51 -8.22
CA VAL A 155 5.46 -4.46 -8.84
C VAL A 155 5.57 -4.15 -10.34
N SER A 156 4.83 -4.90 -11.16
CA SER A 156 4.74 -4.66 -12.59
C SER A 156 4.12 -3.29 -12.90
N LYS A 157 4.59 -2.66 -13.98
CA LYS A 157 4.13 -1.32 -14.44
C LYS A 157 2.74 -1.35 -15.13
N ASP A 158 1.88 -2.27 -14.70
CA ASP A 158 0.51 -2.47 -15.19
C ASP A 158 -0.50 -2.13 -14.09
N LEU A 159 -1.68 -2.76 -14.08
CA LEU A 159 -2.68 -2.50 -13.03
C LEU A 159 -2.19 -2.87 -11.62
N ASN A 160 -1.17 -3.71 -11.47
CA ASN A 160 -0.66 -4.10 -10.16
C ASN A 160 -0.05 -2.91 -9.41
N CYS A 161 0.51 -1.92 -10.11
CA CYS A 161 1.04 -0.72 -9.44
C CYS A 161 -0.07 0.18 -8.85
N ILE A 162 -1.28 0.13 -9.42
CA ILE A 162 -2.46 0.75 -8.80
C ILE A 162 -2.90 -0.09 -7.60
N GLN A 163 -3.02 -1.41 -7.77
CA GLN A 163 -3.49 -2.31 -6.72
C GLN A 163 -2.58 -2.26 -5.47
N SER A 164 -1.27 -2.13 -5.65
CA SER A 164 -0.31 -2.05 -4.54
C SER A 164 -0.46 -0.78 -3.70
N VAL A 165 -1.11 0.25 -4.27
CA VAL A 165 -1.42 1.52 -3.60
C VAL A 165 -2.83 1.47 -3.00
N GLU A 166 -3.80 0.95 -3.75
CA GLU A 166 -5.20 0.86 -3.33
C GLU A 166 -5.40 -0.07 -2.14
N CYS A 167 -4.60 -1.14 -2.05
CA CYS A 167 -4.68 -2.10 -0.95
C CYS A 167 -4.21 -1.53 0.41
N ILE A 168 -3.49 -0.40 0.41
CA ILE A 168 -3.01 0.22 1.64
C ILE A 168 -4.18 0.93 2.33
N PRO A 169 -4.53 0.55 3.58
CA PRO A 169 -5.69 1.11 4.27
C PRO A 169 -5.47 2.59 4.60
N VAL A 170 -6.53 3.39 4.54
CA VAL A 170 -6.46 4.87 4.80
C VAL A 170 -6.74 5.20 6.28
N ALA A 171 -6.63 4.19 7.16
CA ALA A 171 -7.08 4.27 8.55
C ALA A 171 -6.16 5.11 9.46
N SER A 172 -4.88 5.25 9.12
CA SER A 172 -3.90 6.00 9.94
C SER A 172 -3.07 6.98 9.11
N SER A 173 -2.50 8.00 9.77
CA SER A 173 -1.58 8.97 9.15
C SER A 173 -0.36 8.30 8.51
N ARG A 174 0.18 7.26 9.16
CA ARG A 174 1.30 6.49 8.61
C ARG A 174 0.90 5.67 7.39
N CYS A 175 -0.25 5.00 7.40
CA CYS A 175 -0.69 4.28 6.19
C CYS A 175 -0.97 5.24 5.02
N LYS A 176 -1.49 6.44 5.31
CA LYS A 176 -1.62 7.54 4.33
C LYS A 176 -0.27 7.97 3.73
N GLN A 177 0.75 8.13 4.57
CA GLN A 177 2.11 8.42 4.13
C GLN A 177 2.69 7.29 3.27
N LEU A 178 2.52 6.04 3.69
CA LEU A 178 2.97 4.86 2.93
C LEU A 178 2.29 4.80 1.57
N LYS A 179 0.97 4.98 1.53
CA LYS A 179 0.17 4.99 0.31
C LYS A 179 0.67 6.04 -0.68
N SER A 180 0.90 7.26 -0.19
CA SER A 180 1.49 8.35 -0.97
C SER A 180 2.91 8.00 -1.48
N ALA A 181 3.76 7.44 -0.61
CA ALA A 181 5.13 7.09 -0.95
C ALA A 181 5.21 5.98 -2.01
N VAL A 182 4.42 4.91 -1.86
CA VAL A 182 4.34 3.81 -2.84
C VAL A 182 3.82 4.33 -4.17
N ALA A 183 2.80 5.19 -4.17
CA ALA A 183 2.27 5.79 -5.39
C ALA A 183 3.33 6.63 -6.14
N TYR A 184 4.10 7.44 -5.41
CA TYR A 184 5.19 8.22 -5.96
C TYR A 184 6.31 7.34 -6.55
N GLN A 185 6.74 6.31 -5.83
CA GLN A 185 7.81 5.41 -6.31
C GLN A 185 7.34 4.57 -7.51
N ASN A 186 6.10 4.11 -7.54
CA ASN A 186 5.51 3.46 -8.72
C ASN A 186 5.47 4.41 -9.93
N LEU A 187 5.11 5.67 -9.71
CA LEU A 187 5.09 6.69 -10.76
C LEU A 187 6.50 6.93 -11.32
N LEU A 188 7.51 7.08 -10.45
CA LEU A 188 8.92 7.14 -10.85
C LEU A 188 9.33 5.90 -11.66
N SER A 189 9.02 4.70 -11.18
CA SER A 189 9.28 3.45 -11.90
C SER A 189 8.63 3.42 -13.29
N CYS A 190 7.43 3.98 -13.46
CA CYS A 190 6.77 4.07 -14.78
C CYS A 190 7.55 4.94 -15.77
N PHE A 191 8.23 5.99 -15.28
CA PHE A 191 9.05 6.87 -16.11
C PHE A 191 10.51 6.41 -16.27
N ASN A 192 10.95 5.35 -15.58
CA ASN A 192 12.33 4.82 -15.70
C ASN A 192 12.59 4.37 -17.14
N GLY A 193 13.37 5.19 -17.86
CA GLY A 193 13.55 5.20 -19.32
C GLY A 193 13.68 6.63 -19.87
N PHE A 194 12.86 7.57 -19.40
CA PHE A 194 12.99 9.04 -19.64
C PHE A 194 13.82 9.74 -18.53
N LEU A 195 14.15 9.00 -17.47
CA LEU A 195 14.67 9.47 -16.18
C LEU A 195 16.20 9.59 -16.08
N CYS A 196 16.80 10.43 -16.93
CA CYS A 196 18.01 11.15 -16.52
C CYS A 196 17.69 12.57 -16.00
N GLN A 197 16.42 12.98 -15.98
CA GLN A 197 16.02 14.38 -15.74
C GLN A 197 15.03 14.65 -14.60
N ALA A 198 14.25 13.68 -14.11
CA ALA A 198 13.33 13.96 -13.00
C ALA A 198 14.00 13.70 -11.65
N ASN A 199 14.41 14.78 -10.99
CA ASN A 199 15.01 14.75 -9.66
C ASN A 199 14.02 15.21 -8.57
N SER A 200 12.81 15.60 -8.97
CA SER A 200 11.79 16.16 -8.08
C SER A 200 10.37 15.76 -8.49
N GLY A 201 9.42 15.89 -7.57
CA GLY A 201 8.00 15.71 -7.87
C GLY A 201 7.46 16.67 -8.94
N GLU A 202 8.02 17.88 -9.03
CA GLU A 202 7.64 18.86 -10.05
C GLU A 202 7.99 18.36 -11.45
N ASP A 203 9.15 17.72 -11.61
CA ASP A 203 9.59 17.18 -12.90
C ASP A 203 8.63 16.11 -13.41
N ILE A 204 8.12 15.24 -12.52
CA ILE A 204 7.12 14.23 -12.88
C ILE A 204 5.85 14.90 -13.41
N LEU A 205 5.35 15.94 -12.73
CA LEU A 205 4.16 16.67 -13.18
C LEU A 205 4.40 17.43 -14.49
N ARG A 206 5.61 17.96 -14.72
CA ARG A 206 6.00 18.55 -16.01
C ARG A 206 5.96 17.50 -17.12
N LEU A 207 6.53 16.31 -16.89
CA LEU A 207 6.50 15.20 -17.84
C LEU A 207 5.08 14.76 -18.17
N LEU A 208 4.21 14.63 -17.17
CA LEU A 208 2.80 14.27 -17.36
C LEU A 208 2.04 15.30 -18.19
N ARG A 209 2.30 16.60 -17.96
CA ARG A 209 1.67 17.69 -18.72
C ARG A 209 2.18 17.81 -20.15
N ALA A 210 3.40 17.35 -20.43
CA ALA A 210 3.96 17.34 -21.77
C ALA A 210 3.34 16.26 -22.69
N ILE A 211 2.55 15.33 -22.15
CA ILE A 211 1.87 14.29 -22.93
C ILE A 211 0.83 14.92 -23.87
N ASN A 212 0.95 14.64 -25.17
CA ASN A 212 0.02 15.11 -26.18
C ASN A 212 -1.17 14.15 -26.36
N PHE A 213 -2.30 14.44 -25.71
CA PHE A 213 -3.52 13.63 -25.81
C PHE A 213 -4.15 13.56 -27.20
N LYS A 214 -3.84 14.52 -28.08
CA LYS A 214 -4.34 14.54 -29.47
C LYS A 214 -3.56 13.60 -30.37
N ASP A 215 -2.36 13.19 -29.96
CA ASP A 215 -1.58 12.23 -30.73
C ASP A 215 -2.31 10.87 -30.74
N LYS A 216 -2.43 10.27 -31.93
CA LYS A 216 -3.01 8.94 -32.12
C LYS A 216 -2.18 7.84 -31.42
N SER A 217 -0.89 8.08 -31.21
CA SER A 217 0.03 7.18 -30.50
C SER A 217 -0.09 7.26 -28.97
N CYS A 218 -0.88 8.20 -28.44
CA CYS A 218 -1.07 8.37 -27.00
C CYS A 218 -1.74 7.14 -26.38
N ASP A 219 -1.09 6.55 -25.38
CA ASP A 219 -1.56 5.38 -24.63
C ASP A 219 -2.38 5.83 -23.39
N PHE A 220 -3.71 5.81 -23.52
CA PHE A 220 -4.60 6.17 -22.42
C PHE A 220 -4.60 5.17 -21.27
N PHE A 221 -4.19 3.93 -21.49
CA PHE A 221 -4.09 2.96 -20.41
C PHE A 221 -2.92 3.32 -19.48
N LYS A 222 -1.75 3.63 -20.04
CA LYS A 222 -0.63 4.17 -19.26
C LYS A 222 -0.96 5.50 -18.61
N MET A 223 -1.67 6.38 -19.33
CA MET A 223 -2.10 7.65 -18.77
C MET A 223 -2.99 7.45 -17.54
N TYR A 224 -4.00 6.58 -17.66
CA TYR A 224 -4.89 6.22 -16.54
C TYR A 224 -4.09 5.76 -15.32
N ILE A 225 -3.11 4.86 -15.51
CA ILE A 225 -2.22 4.43 -14.44
C ILE A 225 -1.50 5.61 -13.80
N HIS A 226 -0.82 6.45 -14.59
CA HIS A 226 -0.08 7.58 -14.06
C HIS A 226 -0.95 8.54 -13.25
N LEU A 227 -2.19 8.77 -13.66
CA LEU A 227 -3.10 9.68 -12.97
C LEU A 227 -3.57 9.13 -11.65
N VAL A 228 -3.96 7.86 -11.60
CA VAL A 228 -4.37 7.21 -10.36
C VAL A 228 -3.19 7.21 -9.38
N LEU A 229 -1.97 6.96 -9.85
CA LEU A 229 -0.77 7.07 -9.01
C LEU A 229 -0.53 8.51 -8.56
N THR A 230 -0.68 9.51 -9.44
CA THR A 230 -0.49 10.92 -9.09
C THR A 230 -1.52 11.40 -8.08
N GLU A 231 -2.79 10.99 -8.24
CA GLU A 231 -3.87 11.22 -7.28
C GLU A 231 -3.51 10.68 -5.90
N ASN A 232 -3.15 9.40 -5.83
CA ASN A 232 -2.84 8.76 -4.56
C ASN A 232 -1.58 9.36 -3.91
N TRP A 233 -0.60 9.78 -4.72
CA TRP A 233 0.57 10.50 -4.23
C TRP A 233 0.18 11.86 -3.64
N VAL A 234 -0.55 12.70 -4.38
CA VAL A 234 -0.83 14.08 -3.97
C VAL A 234 -1.88 14.16 -2.86
N LEU A 235 -2.91 13.30 -2.89
CA LEU A 235 -4.08 13.42 -2.01
C LEU A 235 -4.06 12.50 -0.78
N SER A 236 -3.27 11.42 -0.76
CA SER A 236 -3.30 10.49 0.38
C SER A 236 -2.59 11.03 1.62
N ASN A 237 -1.58 11.88 1.43
CA ASN A 237 -0.82 12.47 2.53
C ASN A 237 -1.25 13.93 2.75
N SER A 238 -0.92 14.54 3.90
CA SER A 238 -1.16 15.96 4.20
C SER A 238 -0.38 16.95 3.31
N LEU A 239 0.14 16.48 2.17
CA LEU A 239 0.94 17.23 1.21
C LEU A 239 0.24 18.48 0.67
N ILE A 240 -1.08 18.59 0.82
CA ILE A 240 -1.83 19.80 0.46
C ILE A 240 -1.35 21.00 1.28
N GLU A 241 -0.98 20.80 2.55
CA GLU A 241 -0.43 21.85 3.42
C GLU A 241 1.09 21.99 3.23
N ASP A 242 1.80 20.87 3.03
CA ASP A 242 3.27 20.85 2.99
C ASP A 242 3.87 21.27 1.63
N ASN A 243 3.13 21.09 0.52
CA ASN A 243 3.63 21.39 -0.83
C ASN A 243 2.53 21.90 -1.79
N PRO A 244 2.13 23.18 -1.65
CA PRO A 244 1.06 23.76 -2.45
C PRO A 244 1.37 23.81 -3.96
N VAL A 245 2.64 23.87 -4.35
CA VAL A 245 3.08 23.93 -5.75
C VAL A 245 2.75 22.63 -6.49
N ILE A 246 3.06 21.48 -5.87
CA ILE A 246 2.73 20.16 -6.42
C ILE A 246 1.21 20.00 -6.58
N TYR A 247 0.44 20.45 -5.59
CA TYR A 247 -1.02 20.41 -5.66
C TYR A 247 -1.58 21.26 -6.81
N GLU A 248 -1.09 22.50 -6.98
CA GLU A 248 -1.52 23.37 -8.07
C GLU A 248 -1.17 22.77 -9.44
N MET A 249 0.05 22.25 -9.60
CA MET A 249 0.47 21.58 -10.83
C MET A 249 -0.39 20.35 -11.15
N PHE A 250 -0.79 19.59 -10.14
CA PHE A 250 -1.72 18.47 -10.30
C PHE A 250 -3.12 18.96 -10.74
N CYS A 251 -3.63 20.03 -10.16
CA CYS A 251 -4.90 20.64 -10.59
C CYS A 251 -4.86 21.10 -12.06
N LEU A 252 -3.74 21.68 -12.50
CA LEU A 252 -3.53 22.06 -13.89
C LEU A 252 -3.49 20.85 -14.83
N LEU A 253 -2.84 19.75 -14.42
CA LEU A 253 -2.83 18.50 -15.17
C LEU A 253 -4.26 17.96 -15.36
N LEU A 254 -5.08 17.95 -14.30
CA LEU A 254 -6.47 17.48 -14.37
C LEU A 254 -7.31 18.32 -15.35
N ARG A 255 -7.16 19.66 -15.33
CA ARG A 255 -7.84 20.57 -16.27
C ARG A 255 -7.42 20.33 -17.72
N GLN A 256 -6.13 20.07 -17.94
CA GLN A 256 -5.58 19.76 -19.26
C GLN A 256 -6.15 18.44 -19.80
N CYS A 257 -6.24 17.40 -18.96
CA CYS A 257 -6.82 16.12 -19.34
C CYS A 257 -8.31 16.24 -19.69
N SER A 258 -9.07 17.00 -18.89
CA SER A 258 -10.50 17.26 -19.11
C SER A 258 -10.78 17.98 -20.44
N SER A 259 -9.95 18.96 -20.80
CA SER A 259 -10.16 19.79 -22.01
C SER A 259 -9.66 19.14 -23.31
N LEU A 260 -8.69 18.21 -23.23
CA LEU A 260 -8.02 17.66 -24.41
C LEU A 260 -8.50 16.27 -24.84
N ILE A 261 -9.28 15.56 -24.01
CA ILE A 261 -9.83 14.24 -24.35
C ILE A 261 -11.28 14.41 -24.81
N SER A 262 -11.51 14.26 -26.12
CA SER A 262 -12.84 14.45 -26.71
C SER A 262 -13.87 13.47 -26.12
N ALA A 263 -15.11 13.93 -25.96
CA ALA A 263 -16.22 13.08 -25.55
C ALA A 263 -16.50 11.94 -26.55
N THR A 264 -16.12 12.16 -27.82
CA THR A 264 -16.25 11.22 -28.94
C THR A 264 -15.02 10.34 -29.13
N ASP A 265 -14.02 10.42 -28.25
CA ASP A 265 -12.83 9.57 -28.35
C ASP A 265 -13.17 8.13 -27.95
N LEU A 266 -13.13 7.25 -28.96
CA LEU A 266 -13.46 5.82 -28.86
C LEU A 266 -12.22 4.96 -28.56
N ARG A 267 -11.04 5.56 -28.38
CA ARG A 267 -9.81 4.82 -28.03
C ARG A 267 -9.99 4.13 -26.66
N SER A 268 -9.45 2.92 -26.52
CA SER A 268 -9.50 2.14 -25.28
C SER A 268 -9.03 2.97 -24.08
N TYR A 269 -9.74 2.87 -22.95
CA TYR A 269 -9.50 3.67 -21.73
C TYR A 269 -9.72 5.19 -21.81
N ALA A 270 -10.05 5.78 -22.98
CA ALA A 270 -10.35 7.21 -23.07
C ALA A 270 -11.59 7.62 -22.24
N SER A 271 -12.61 6.75 -22.16
CA SER A 271 -13.78 6.95 -21.30
C SER A 271 -13.49 6.76 -19.81
N LYS A 272 -12.67 5.76 -19.44
CA LYS A 272 -12.21 5.55 -18.04
C LYS A 272 -11.36 6.73 -17.55
N GLY A 273 -10.44 7.20 -18.40
CA GLY A 273 -9.72 8.45 -18.17
C GLY A 273 -10.72 9.57 -17.86
N ARG A 274 -11.63 9.88 -18.79
CA ARG A 274 -12.69 10.92 -18.62
C ARG A 274 -13.45 10.81 -17.30
N ILE A 275 -13.89 9.62 -16.92
CA ILE A 275 -14.68 9.39 -15.71
C ILE A 275 -13.83 9.57 -14.46
N SER A 276 -12.62 9.00 -14.42
CA SER A 276 -11.66 9.25 -13.33
C SER A 276 -11.35 10.74 -13.21
N TYR A 277 -11.11 11.46 -14.32
CA TYR A 277 -10.89 12.91 -14.30
C TYR A 277 -12.08 13.68 -13.74
N ALA A 278 -13.31 13.36 -14.15
CA ALA A 278 -14.51 14.07 -13.70
C ALA A 278 -14.76 13.86 -12.19
N LEU A 279 -14.57 12.64 -11.69
CA LEU A 279 -14.67 12.31 -10.27
C LEU A 279 -13.59 13.00 -9.43
N LEU A 280 -12.33 12.94 -9.90
CA LEU A 280 -11.19 13.64 -9.30
C LEU A 280 -11.41 15.16 -9.25
N HIS A 281 -11.86 15.75 -10.35
CA HIS A 281 -12.08 17.19 -10.43
C HIS A 281 -13.23 17.64 -9.52
N LEU A 282 -14.26 16.80 -9.31
CA LEU A 282 -15.33 17.08 -8.34
C LEU A 282 -14.86 16.95 -6.89
N GLN A 283 -14.00 15.97 -6.57
CA GLN A 283 -13.40 15.83 -5.23
C GLN A 283 -12.45 16.99 -4.91
N VAL A 284 -11.61 17.40 -5.88
CA VAL A 284 -10.70 18.54 -5.77
C VAL A 284 -11.46 19.87 -5.66
N VAL A 285 -12.52 20.08 -6.45
CA VAL A 285 -13.38 21.28 -6.34
C VAL A 285 -14.11 21.31 -4.98
N GLY A 286 -14.60 20.17 -4.49
CA GLY A 286 -15.18 20.07 -3.15
C GLY A 286 -14.18 20.36 -2.02
N PHE A 287 -12.89 20.01 -2.22
CA PHE A 287 -11.81 20.33 -1.29
C PHE A 287 -11.41 21.81 -1.35
N CYS A 288 -11.32 22.39 -2.55
CA CYS A 288 -11.08 23.82 -2.76
C CYS A 288 -12.22 24.70 -2.22
N LEU A 289 -13.46 24.22 -2.19
CA LEU A 289 -14.59 24.93 -1.54
C LEU A 289 -14.55 24.83 -0.01
N LYS A 290 -13.89 23.82 0.56
CA LYS A 290 -13.64 23.69 2.02
C LYS A 290 -12.37 24.40 2.48
N TRP A 291 -11.43 24.64 1.58
CA TRP A 291 -10.14 25.30 1.87
C TRP A 291 -10.25 26.68 2.55
N PRO A 292 -11.22 27.57 2.20
CA PRO A 292 -11.40 28.84 2.90
C PRO A 292 -11.87 28.67 4.35
N TYR A 293 -12.64 27.61 4.64
CA TYR A 293 -13.19 27.36 5.98
C TYR A 293 -12.15 26.81 6.97
N LEU A 294 -11.08 26.17 6.48
CA LEU A 294 -9.98 25.66 7.32
C LEU A 294 -8.94 26.72 7.67
N LYS A 295 -8.86 27.83 6.93
CA LYS A 295 -7.94 28.93 7.20
C LYS A 295 -8.37 29.88 8.32
N GLY A 296 -9.55 29.70 8.91
CA GLY A 296 -10.01 30.60 9.99
C GLY A 296 -10.11 32.06 9.55
N GLU A 297 -10.24 32.34 8.26
CA GLU A 297 -10.62 33.66 7.78
C GLU A 297 -12.11 33.81 8.08
N ARG A 298 -12.41 34.39 9.24
CA ARG A 298 -13.69 35.02 9.50
C ARG A 298 -13.95 36.00 8.36
N LEU A 299 -14.98 35.72 7.58
CA LEU A 299 -15.69 36.74 6.81
C LEU A 299 -16.16 37.78 7.82
N GLU A 300 -15.43 38.89 7.92
CA GLU A 300 -15.98 40.13 8.45
C GLU A 300 -16.58 40.89 7.26
N ASP A 301 -17.77 41.44 7.52
CA ASP A 301 -18.75 42.00 6.59
C ASP A 301 -18.24 43.14 5.67
#